data_AF-A0A174W534-F1
#
_entry.id   AF-A0A174W534-F1
#
_cell.length_a   1.000
_cell.length_b   1.000
_cell.length_c   1.000
_cell.angle_alpha   90.00
_cell.angle_beta   90.00
_cell.angle_gamma   90.00
#
_symmetry.space_group_name_H-M   'P 1'
#
loop_
_entity.id
_entity.type
_entity.pdbx_description
1 polymer ?
#
loop_
_entity_poly.entity_id
_entity_poly.type
_entity_poly.pdbx_seq_one_letter_code
_entity_poly.pdbx_strand_id
1 'polypeptide(L)' 'MGRLVAETCDFKVRIPMRGKLNSLNASAAAAILLYEAVRQRME' A
#
# COMPACT_ATOMS: atom_id res chain seq x y z
N MET A 1 -5.43 9.25 -5.20
CA MET A 1 -4.45 8.99 -6.26
C MET A 1 -4.95 9.66 -7.52
N GLY A 2 -4.08 10.33 -8.30
CA GLY A 2 -4.50 10.95 -9.55
C GLY A 2 -5.02 9.90 -10.54
N ARG A 3 -5.96 10.28 -11.41
CA ARG A 3 -6.58 9.38 -12.41
C ARG A 3 -5.53 8.67 -13.26
N LEU A 4 -4.60 9.43 -13.85
CA LEU A 4 -3.54 8.89 -14.69
C LEU A 4 -2.71 7.84 -13.95
N VAL A 5 -2.27 8.12 -12.72
CA VAL A 5 -1.50 7.18 -11.89
C VAL A 5 -2.28 5.88 -11.63
N ALA A 6 -3.57 5.99 -11.33
CA ALA A 6 -4.41 4.82 -11.07
C ALA A 6 -4.71 3.97 -12.32
N GLU A 7 -4.71 4.58 -13.51
CA GLU A 7 -4.93 3.91 -14.80
C GLU A 7 -3.63 3.28 -15.35
N THR A 8 -2.46 3.83 -15.02
CA THR A 8 -1.16 3.32 -15.48
C THR A 8 -0.55 2.24 -14.59
N CYS A 9 -1.04 2.08 -13.35
CA CYS A 9 -0.57 1.01 -12.46
C CYS A 9 -1.21 -0.34 -12.85
N ASP A 10 -0.40 -1.40 -12.96
CA ASP A 10 -0.88 -2.75 -13.24
C ASP A 10 -1.82 -3.28 -12.13
N PHE A 11 -1.51 -2.91 -10.88
CA PHE A 11 -2.25 -3.35 -9.71
C PHE A 11 -2.58 -2.19 -8.78
N LYS A 12 -3.74 -2.30 -8.13
CA LYS A 12 -4.13 -1.47 -6.99
C LYS A 12 -4.29 -2.38 -5.78
N VAL A 13 -3.49 -2.13 -4.75
CA VAL A 13 -3.51 -2.89 -3.49
C VAL A 13 -4.05 -2.02 -2.36
N ARG A 14 -4.53 -2.65 -1.29
CA ARG A 14 -4.98 -1.95 -0.08
C ARG A 14 -4.41 -2.62 1.17
N ILE A 15 -4.07 -1.81 2.16
CA ILE A 15 -3.77 -2.30 3.52
C ILE A 15 -5.13 -2.47 4.23
N PRO A 16 -5.46 -3.66 4.76
CA PRO A 16 -6.73 -3.87 5.44
C PRO A 16 -6.77 -3.07 6.74
N MET A 17 -7.72 -2.14 6.83
CA MET A 17 -7.99 -1.38 8.05
C MET A 17 -8.95 -2.15 8.94
N ARG A 18 -8.64 -2.25 10.24
CA ARG A 18 -9.54 -2.77 11.27
C ARG A 18 -10.00 -1.63 12.16
N GLY A 19 -11.28 -1.62 12.53
CA GLY A 19 -11.88 -0.58 13.37
C GLY A 19 -12.41 0.62 12.58
N LYS A 20 -12.45 1.80 13.21
CA LYS A 20 -13.11 3.00 12.68
C LYS A 20 -12.21 3.92 11.84
N LEU A 21 -10.92 3.58 11.71
CA LEU A 21 -9.96 4.40 10.97
C LEU A 21 -10.06 4.13 9.48
N ASN A 22 -10.12 5.20 8.70
CA ASN A 22 -10.33 5.13 7.25
C ASN A 22 -9.03 4.93 6.46
N SER A 23 -7.88 5.36 7.00
CA SER A 23 -6.59 5.30 6.31
C SER A 23 -5.41 5.36 7.28
N LEU A 24 -4.23 5.08 6.74
CA LEU A 24 -2.95 5.32 7.40
C LEU A 24 -2.32 6.61 6.86
N ASN A 25 -1.38 7.15 7.63
CA ASN A 25 -0.42 8.12 7.11
C ASN A 25 0.37 7.50 5.93
N ALA A 26 0.73 8.32 4.94
CA ALA A 26 1.46 7.87 3.76
C ALA A 26 2.81 7.20 4.09
N SER A 27 3.57 7.71 5.06
CA SER A 27 4.85 7.12 5.45
C SER A 27 4.69 5.75 6.13
N ALA A 28 3.67 5.61 6.99
CA ALA A 28 3.33 4.34 7.62
C ALA A 28 2.87 3.29 6.59
N ALA A 29 2.02 3.69 5.64
CA ALA A 29 1.60 2.81 4.55
C ALA A 29 2.79 2.38 3.68
N ALA A 30 3.70 3.30 3.35
CA ALA A 30 4.91 2.99 2.59
C ALA A 30 5.83 2.01 3.35
N ALA A 31 6.05 2.22 4.65
CA ALA A 31 6.87 1.32 5.46
C ALA A 31 6.33 -0.12 5.46
N ILE A 32 5.01 -0.29 5.62
CA ILE A 32 4.36 -1.61 5.56
C ILE A 32 4.57 -2.27 4.19
N LEU A 33 4.32 -1.54 3.10
CA LEU A 33 4.43 -2.07 1.74
C LEU A 33 5.88 -2.44 1.39
N LEU A 34 6.85 -1.60 1.77
CA LEU A 34 8.27 -1.88 1.53
C LEU A 34 8.74 -3.08 2.32
N TYR A 35 8.33 -3.23 3.59
CA TYR A 35 8.67 -4.40 4.39
C TYR A 35 8.09 -5.69 3.78
N GLU A 36 6.83 -5.69 3.35
CA GLU A 36 6.22 -6.85 2.69
C GLU A 36 6.94 -7.22 1.39
N ALA A 37 7.34 -6.22 0.62
CA ALA A 37 8.11 -6.45 -0.60
C ALA A 37 9.53 -7.00 -0.31
N VAL A 38 10.13 -6.66 0.82
CA VAL A 38 11.39 -7.28 1.27
C VAL A 38 11.14 -8.72 1.73
N ARG A 39 10.10 -8.97 2.54
CA ARG A 39 9.72 -10.31 3.01
C ARG A 39 9.54 -11.28 1.84
N GLN A 40 8.79 -10.90 0.81
CA GLN A 40 8.57 -11.72 -0.38
C GLN A 40 9.82 -11.97 -1.25
N ARG A 41 10.87 -11.15 -1.10
CA ARG A 41 12.14 -11.30 -1.84
C ARG A 41 13.20 -12.08 -1.08
N MET A 42 13.05 -12.19 0.24
CA MET A 42 13.97 -12.92 1.13
C MET A 42 13.52 -14.35 1.40
N GLU A 43 12.30 -14.69 1.00
CA GLU A 43 11.79 -16.06 0.83
C GLU A 43 12.23 -16.62 -0.53
#